data_AF-A0A973H5T8-F1
#
_entry.id   AF-A0A973H5T8-F1
#
_cell.length_a   1.000
_cell.length_b   1.000
_cell.length_c   1.000
_cell.angle_alpha   90.00
_cell.angle_beta   90.00
_cell.angle_gamma   90.00
#
_symmetry.space_group_name_H-M   'P 1'
#
loop_
_entity.id
_entity.type
_entity.pdbx_description
1 polymer ?
#
loop_
_entity_poly.entity_id
_entity_poly.type
_entity_poly.pdbx_seq_one_letter_code
_entity_poly.pdbx_strand_id
1 'polypeptide(L)'
;MPRFSVIVPAYEVQAYLHACLESVLSQSYPDLELIAVDDRSPDACGEIVDEFAARDPRVRPVHLAENRGPGPARNAGLAAATGDYVLFLDGDDTLTPDALRAIADRLKETGEPDVLVHGHARTDWRGVAADDGPGLQLTEQGPAPFRLEDRPGLLRLTTAAWNKTYRREFVERAGLRFPPGHHTDIPWTYPALMRAETLATL
;
A
#
# COMPACT_ATOMS: atom_id res chain seq x y z
N MET A 1 -14.27 10.28 -7.94
CA MET A 1 -13.56 9.05 -7.55
C MET A 1 -12.38 9.52 -6.71
N PRO A 2 -12.04 8.82 -5.61
CA PRO A 2 -10.94 9.24 -4.77
C PRO A 2 -9.61 9.16 -5.53
N ARG A 3 -8.61 9.95 -5.14
CA ARG A 3 -7.27 9.83 -5.71
C ARG A 3 -6.62 8.51 -5.31
N PHE A 4 -6.79 8.11 -4.04
CA PHE A 4 -6.16 6.94 -3.46
C PHE A 4 -7.17 5.96 -2.88
N SER A 5 -6.99 4.67 -3.16
CA SER A 5 -7.55 3.58 -2.37
C SER A 5 -6.44 2.98 -1.52
N VAL A 6 -6.49 3.19 -0.20
CA VAL A 6 -5.56 2.57 0.74
C VAL A 6 -6.19 1.29 1.26
N ILE A 7 -5.56 0.15 0.97
CA ILE A 7 -6.06 -1.18 1.33
C ILE A 7 -5.27 -1.69 2.53
N VAL A 8 -5.98 -1.98 3.62
CA VAL A 8 -5.41 -2.49 4.88
C VAL A 8 -5.97 -3.88 5.17
N PRO A 9 -5.24 -4.97 4.89
CA PRO A 9 -5.62 -6.29 5.39
C PRO A 9 -5.36 -6.39 6.90
N ALA A 10 -6.29 -7.01 7.62
CA ALA A 10 -6.24 -7.17 9.08
C ALA A 10 -6.51 -8.62 9.48
N TYR A 11 -5.56 -9.20 10.21
CA TYR A 11 -5.65 -10.50 10.86
C TYR A 11 -4.65 -10.58 12.02
N GLU A 12 -5.11 -10.81 13.24
CA GLU A 12 -4.30 -10.88 14.47
C GLU A 12 -3.45 -9.61 14.74
N VAL A 13 -3.96 -8.44 14.35
CA VAL A 13 -3.29 -7.13 14.48
C VAL A 13 -4.06 -6.13 15.34
N GLN A 14 -4.98 -6.57 16.20
CA GLN A 14 -5.81 -5.65 17.00
C GLN A 14 -5.02 -4.61 17.81
N ALA A 15 -3.79 -4.95 18.23
CA ALA A 15 -2.93 -4.07 19.01
C ALA A 15 -2.42 -2.85 18.22
N TYR A 16 -2.40 -2.93 16.90
CA TYR A 16 -1.80 -1.94 16.01
C TYR A 16 -2.82 -1.28 15.08
N LEU A 17 -3.92 -1.98 14.78
CA LEU A 17 -4.88 -1.59 13.76
C LEU A 17 -5.47 -0.19 13.96
N HIS A 18 -5.76 0.22 15.21
CA HIS A 18 -6.23 1.59 15.48
C HIS A 18 -5.24 2.65 14.99
N ALA A 19 -3.95 2.48 15.29
CA ALA A 19 -2.92 3.42 14.85
C ALA A 19 -2.74 3.39 13.33
N CYS A 20 -2.79 2.20 12.73
CA CYS A 20 -2.75 2.00 11.28
C CYS A 20 -3.86 2.80 10.57
N LEU A 21 -5.13 2.55 10.92
CA LEU A 21 -6.28 3.20 10.27
C LEU A 21 -6.30 4.71 10.53
N GLU A 22 -6.01 5.15 11.77
CA GLU A 22 -5.92 6.57 12.10
C GLU A 22 -4.82 7.29 11.31
N SER A 23 -3.67 6.63 11.09
CA SER A 23 -2.56 7.19 10.29
C SER A 23 -2.95 7.49 8.85
N VAL A 24 -3.92 6.73 8.29
CA VAL A 24 -4.46 6.96 6.95
C VAL A 24 -5.49 8.09 6.97
N LEU A 25 -6.41 8.09 7.92
CA LEU A 25 -7.52 9.06 7.96
C LEU A 25 -7.07 10.47 8.36
N SER A 26 -5.96 10.58 9.10
CA SER A 26 -5.32 11.83 9.51
C SER A 26 -4.37 12.43 8.46
N GLN A 27 -4.20 11.79 7.30
CA GLN A 27 -3.37 12.32 6.22
C GLN A 27 -3.87 13.69 5.77
N SER A 28 -2.93 14.60 5.47
CA SER A 28 -3.27 15.94 4.98
C SER A 28 -3.87 15.95 3.58
N TYR A 29 -3.84 14.82 2.86
CA TYR A 29 -4.47 14.63 1.55
C TYR A 29 -5.84 13.97 1.72
N PRO A 30 -6.96 14.72 1.61
CA PRO A 30 -8.27 14.22 2.03
C PRO A 30 -8.96 13.30 1.00
N ASP A 31 -8.53 13.35 -0.26
CA ASP A 31 -9.19 12.65 -1.37
C ASP A 31 -8.72 11.19 -1.45
N LEU A 32 -9.21 10.39 -0.51
CA LEU A 32 -8.90 8.97 -0.35
C LEU A 32 -10.14 8.18 0.06
N GLU A 33 -10.08 6.87 -0.18
CA GLU A 33 -10.88 5.87 0.51
C GLU A 33 -9.95 4.90 1.26
N LEU A 34 -10.39 4.44 2.42
CA LEU A 34 -9.71 3.45 3.23
C LEU A 34 -10.51 2.15 3.20
N ILE A 35 -9.94 1.09 2.62
CA ILE A 35 -10.58 -0.21 2.49
C ILE A 35 -9.93 -1.13 3.51
N ALA A 36 -10.57 -1.28 4.66
CA ALA A 36 -10.11 -2.13 5.73
C ALA A 36 -10.72 -3.53 5.57
N VAL A 37 -9.85 -4.53 5.40
CA VAL A 37 -10.24 -5.90 5.08
C VAL A 37 -9.96 -6.80 6.28
N ASP A 38 -11.00 -7.14 7.03
CA ASP A 38 -10.92 -8.17 8.07
C ASP A 38 -10.92 -9.56 7.43
N ASP A 39 -9.78 -10.25 7.52
CA ASP A 39 -9.56 -11.60 7.00
C ASP A 39 -10.05 -12.67 7.98
N ARG A 40 -11.26 -12.46 8.50
CA ARG A 40 -11.89 -13.26 9.55
C ARG A 40 -10.98 -13.45 10.76
N SER A 41 -10.49 -12.34 11.29
CA SER A 41 -9.59 -12.36 12.45
C SER A 41 -10.26 -13.00 13.68
N PRO A 42 -9.55 -13.79 14.49
CA PRO A 42 -10.07 -14.33 15.75
C PRO A 42 -10.11 -13.30 16.88
N ASP A 43 -9.55 -12.12 16.65
CA ASP A 43 -9.34 -11.05 17.61
C ASP A 43 -10.29 -9.86 17.31
N ALA A 44 -10.06 -8.70 17.93
CA ALA A 44 -10.98 -7.55 17.77
C ALA A 44 -10.87 -6.81 16.41
N CYS A 45 -10.07 -7.26 15.44
CA CYS A 45 -9.90 -6.54 14.17
C CYS A 45 -11.22 -6.22 13.45
N GLY A 46 -12.16 -7.17 13.37
CA GLY A 46 -13.46 -6.93 12.73
C GLY A 46 -14.26 -5.81 13.40
N GLU A 47 -14.30 -5.80 14.74
CA GLU A 47 -14.99 -4.76 15.53
C GLU A 47 -14.34 -3.38 15.36
N ILE A 48 -13.00 -3.35 15.31
CA ILE A 48 -12.24 -2.10 15.06
C ILE A 48 -12.58 -1.56 13.67
N VAL A 49 -12.62 -2.41 12.64
CA VAL A 49 -12.99 -2.02 11.27
C VAL A 49 -14.40 -1.41 11.22
N ASP A 50 -15.36 -2.05 11.88
CA ASP A 50 -16.74 -1.56 11.98
C ASP A 50 -16.83 -0.21 12.70
N GLU A 51 -16.05 -0.03 13.78
CA GLU A 51 -16.00 1.23 14.53
C GLU A 51 -15.54 2.38 13.62
N PHE A 52 -14.46 2.20 12.87
CA PHE A 52 -13.95 3.22 11.94
C PHE A 52 -14.93 3.49 10.80
N ALA A 53 -15.57 2.45 10.26
CA ALA A 53 -16.60 2.58 9.23
C ALA A 53 -17.83 3.38 9.69
N ALA A 54 -18.22 3.22 10.96
CA ALA A 54 -19.32 3.99 11.54
C ALA A 54 -18.96 5.47 11.77
N ARG A 55 -17.67 5.78 11.94
CA ARG A 55 -17.18 7.12 12.31
C ARG A 55 -16.75 7.98 11.11
N ASP A 56 -16.23 7.38 10.05
CA ASP A 56 -15.71 8.10 8.88
C ASP A 56 -16.24 7.51 7.56
N PRO A 57 -16.97 8.29 6.73
CA PRO A 57 -17.57 7.79 5.50
C PRO A 57 -16.57 7.41 4.41
N ARG A 58 -15.28 7.73 4.58
CA ARG A 58 -14.21 7.29 3.67
C ARG A 58 -13.79 5.85 3.92
N VAL A 59 -14.20 5.25 5.04
CA VAL A 59 -13.85 3.88 5.42
C VAL A 59 -14.86 2.91 4.83
N ARG A 60 -14.36 1.93 4.08
CA ARG A 60 -15.13 0.84 3.51
C ARG A 60 -14.72 -0.48 4.18
N PRO A 61 -15.58 -1.06 5.03
CA PRO A 61 -15.30 -2.34 5.67
C PRO A 61 -15.49 -3.49 4.66
N VAL A 62 -14.60 -4.47 4.70
CA VAL A 62 -14.72 -5.73 3.95
C VAL A 62 -14.42 -6.88 4.90
N HIS A 63 -15.40 -7.75 5.16
CA HIS A 63 -15.21 -8.94 5.99
C HIS A 63 -15.19 -10.19 5.13
N LEU A 64 -14.12 -10.97 5.24
CA LEU A 64 -14.06 -12.28 4.60
C LEU A 64 -14.80 -13.32 5.44
N ALA A 65 -15.44 -14.28 4.76
CA ALA A 65 -16.21 -15.33 5.42
C ALA A 65 -15.33 -16.35 6.18
N GLU A 66 -14.08 -16.48 5.75
CA GLU A 66 -13.05 -17.36 6.32
C GLU A 66 -11.68 -16.69 6.15
N ASN A 67 -10.70 -17.11 6.96
CA ASN A 67 -9.33 -16.64 6.82
C ASN A 67 -8.68 -17.22 5.56
N ARG A 68 -8.19 -16.34 4.68
CA ARG A 68 -7.59 -16.72 3.38
C ARG A 68 -6.16 -16.22 3.21
N GLY A 69 -5.64 -15.49 4.18
CA GLY A 69 -4.31 -14.93 4.20
C GLY A 69 -4.23 -13.54 3.54
N PRO A 70 -3.08 -12.86 3.69
CA PRO A 70 -2.91 -11.46 3.31
C PRO A 70 -3.09 -11.21 1.81
N GLY A 71 -2.67 -12.15 0.95
CA GLY A 71 -2.84 -12.03 -0.50
C GLY A 71 -4.32 -11.95 -0.91
N PRO A 72 -5.15 -12.96 -0.61
CA PRO A 72 -6.58 -12.91 -0.85
C PRO A 72 -7.30 -11.74 -0.19
N ALA A 73 -6.91 -11.33 1.03
CA ALA A 73 -7.44 -10.13 1.68
C ALA A 73 -7.14 -8.86 0.86
N ARG A 74 -5.89 -8.66 0.41
CA ARG A 74 -5.53 -7.54 -0.49
C ARG A 74 -6.28 -7.58 -1.81
N ASN A 75 -6.53 -8.76 -2.39
CA ASN A 75 -7.34 -8.88 -3.59
C ASN A 75 -8.81 -8.51 -3.36
N ALA A 76 -9.37 -8.84 -2.19
CA ALA A 76 -10.73 -8.43 -1.83
C ALA A 76 -10.82 -6.90 -1.69
N GLY A 77 -9.81 -6.29 -1.06
CA GLY A 77 -9.67 -4.83 -1.04
C GLY A 77 -9.54 -4.23 -2.43
N LEU A 78 -8.74 -4.84 -3.31
CA LEU A 78 -8.54 -4.39 -4.69
C LEU A 78 -9.84 -4.44 -5.50
N ALA A 79 -10.68 -5.46 -5.29
CA ALA A 79 -11.99 -5.55 -5.93
C ALA A 79 -12.97 -4.47 -5.45
N ALA A 80 -12.75 -3.91 -4.25
CA ALA A 80 -13.50 -2.80 -3.70
C ALA A 80 -12.91 -1.43 -4.09
N ALA A 81 -11.67 -1.35 -4.55
CA ALA A 81 -10.99 -0.10 -4.86
C ALA A 81 -11.60 0.64 -6.06
N THR A 82 -11.84 1.94 -5.90
CA THR A 82 -12.36 2.85 -6.92
C THR A 82 -11.38 3.98 -7.26
N GLY A 83 -10.39 4.24 -6.42
CA GLY A 83 -9.46 5.34 -6.57
C GLY A 83 -8.51 5.20 -7.76
N ASP A 84 -7.92 6.31 -8.20
CA ASP A 84 -7.02 6.31 -9.36
C ASP A 84 -5.76 5.47 -9.10
N TYR A 85 -5.27 5.51 -7.86
CA TYR A 85 -4.11 4.78 -7.38
C TYR A 85 -4.46 3.89 -6.18
N VAL A 86 -3.78 2.75 -6.10
CA VAL A 86 -3.91 1.79 -5.01
C VAL A 86 -2.61 1.76 -4.20
N LEU A 87 -2.76 1.80 -2.88
CA LEU A 87 -1.69 1.59 -1.92
C LEU A 87 -2.07 0.41 -1.01
N PHE A 88 -1.10 -0.43 -0.67
CA PHE A 88 -1.27 -1.42 0.37
C PHE A 88 -0.58 -0.93 1.63
N LEU A 89 -1.18 -1.14 2.79
CA LEU A 89 -0.59 -0.83 4.08
C LEU A 89 -0.89 -2.00 5.01
N ASP A 90 0.13 -2.63 5.58
CA ASP A 90 -0.09 -3.74 6.50
C ASP A 90 -0.68 -3.22 7.82
N GLY A 91 -1.57 -4.01 8.44
CA GLY A 91 -2.35 -3.57 9.60
C GLY A 91 -1.54 -3.29 10.87
N ASP A 92 -0.26 -3.64 10.88
CA ASP A 92 0.74 -3.34 11.90
C ASP A 92 1.68 -2.18 11.55
N ASP A 93 1.54 -1.58 10.37
CA ASP A 93 2.29 -0.42 9.91
C ASP A 93 1.45 0.88 9.96
N THR A 94 2.13 2.03 9.80
CA THR A 94 1.49 3.35 9.73
C THR A 94 2.06 4.19 8.59
N LEU A 95 1.25 5.08 8.02
CA LEU A 95 1.75 6.15 7.15
C LEU A 95 2.39 7.26 7.98
N THR A 96 3.50 7.80 7.50
CA THR A 96 4.05 9.04 8.07
C THR A 96 3.11 10.22 7.78
N PRO A 97 3.14 11.28 8.59
CA PRO A 97 2.45 12.52 8.26
C PRO A 97 2.79 12.99 6.84
N ASP A 98 1.79 13.50 6.13
CA ASP A 98 1.92 14.04 4.76
C ASP A 98 2.39 13.04 3.68
N ALA A 99 2.46 11.74 3.96
CA ALA A 99 2.87 10.73 2.99
C ALA A 99 2.02 10.76 1.71
N LEU A 100 0.68 10.78 1.85
CA LEU A 100 -0.21 10.82 0.68
C LEU A 100 -0.11 12.15 -0.10
N ARG A 101 0.23 13.25 0.57
CA ARG A 101 0.49 14.54 -0.08
C ARG A 101 1.75 14.46 -0.94
N ALA A 102 2.85 13.98 -0.36
CA ALA A 102 4.12 13.81 -1.06
C ALA A 102 3.99 12.85 -2.24
N ILE A 103 3.25 11.74 -2.07
CA ILE A 103 2.94 10.80 -3.15
C ILE A 103 2.13 11.49 -4.25
N ALA A 104 1.06 12.23 -3.91
CA ALA A 104 0.24 12.93 -4.91
C ALA A 104 1.04 13.94 -5.72
N ASP A 105 1.88 14.75 -5.06
CA ASP A 105 2.72 15.75 -5.70
C ASP A 105 3.74 15.08 -6.63
N ARG A 106 4.37 14.00 -6.17
CA ARG A 106 5.34 13.24 -6.96
C ARG A 106 4.72 12.57 -8.19
N LEU A 107 3.53 12.00 -8.05
CA LEU A 107 2.79 11.42 -9.18
C LEU A 107 2.52 12.49 -10.25
N LYS A 108 2.09 13.69 -9.83
CA LYS A 108 1.84 14.80 -10.75
C LYS A 108 3.12 15.30 -11.43
N GLU A 109 4.21 15.46 -10.69
CA GLU A 109 5.52 15.88 -11.21
C GLU A 109 6.11 14.92 -12.23
N THR A 110 5.83 13.62 -12.07
CA THR A 110 6.39 12.55 -12.92
C THR A 110 5.44 12.06 -14.00
N GLY A 111 4.35 12.80 -14.24
CA GLY A 111 3.43 12.51 -15.35
C GLY A 111 2.56 11.27 -15.13
N GLU A 112 2.15 11.01 -13.89
CA GLU A 112 1.19 9.94 -13.54
C GLU A 112 1.69 8.53 -13.93
N PRO A 113 2.84 8.08 -13.37
CA PRO A 113 3.45 6.80 -13.72
C PRO A 113 2.56 5.62 -13.32
N ASP A 114 2.81 4.46 -13.94
CA ASP A 114 2.13 3.20 -13.60
C ASP A 114 2.45 2.78 -12.15
N VAL A 115 3.69 2.96 -11.72
CA VAL A 115 4.15 2.61 -10.36
C VAL A 115 5.10 3.68 -9.82
N LEU A 116 4.80 4.16 -8.61
CA LEU A 116 5.71 4.98 -7.81
C LEU A 116 6.27 4.14 -6.66
N VAL A 117 7.58 3.96 -6.61
CA VAL A 117 8.27 3.30 -5.49
C VAL A 117 8.68 4.36 -4.49
N HIS A 118 8.30 4.21 -3.22
CA HIS A 118 8.63 5.18 -2.19
C HIS A 118 9.42 4.56 -1.04
N GLY A 119 10.10 5.43 -0.31
CA GLY A 119 10.79 5.07 0.91
C GLY A 119 9.88 4.58 2.04
N HIS A 120 10.50 4.10 3.10
CA HIS A 120 9.90 3.74 4.38
C HIS A 120 10.90 3.97 5.50
N ALA A 121 10.43 3.95 6.74
CA ALA A 121 11.27 3.92 7.91
C ALA A 121 10.87 2.72 8.77
N ARG A 122 11.83 2.04 9.39
CA ARG A 122 11.52 0.98 10.34
C ARG A 122 11.49 1.54 11.74
N THR A 123 10.40 1.28 12.45
CA THR A 123 10.29 1.57 13.88
C THR A 123 10.31 0.26 14.66
N ASP A 124 11.03 0.24 15.78
CA ASP A 124 10.93 -0.89 16.72
C ASP A 124 9.68 -0.76 17.58
N TRP A 125 9.39 -1.80 18.37
CA TRP A 125 8.25 -1.83 19.30
C TRP A 125 8.30 -0.75 20.41
N ARG A 126 9.42 -0.02 20.55
CA ARG A 126 9.57 1.11 21.47
C ARG A 126 9.30 2.45 20.78
N GLY A 127 8.97 2.44 19.49
CA GLY A 127 8.77 3.63 18.68
C GLY A 127 10.07 4.33 18.29
N VAL A 128 11.23 3.66 18.44
CA VAL A 128 12.51 4.22 18.02
C VAL A 128 12.72 3.84 16.56
N ALA A 129 12.94 4.85 15.71
CA ALA A 129 13.34 4.64 14.34
C ALA A 129 14.68 3.88 14.33
N ALA A 130 14.70 2.70 13.73
CA ALA A 130 15.91 1.96 13.47
C ALA A 130 16.70 2.65 12.35
N ASP A 131 18.02 2.57 12.41
CA ASP A 131 18.88 2.97 11.29
C ASP A 131 18.67 1.98 10.15
N ASP A 132 18.00 2.41 9.10
CA ASP A 132 17.68 1.59 7.91
C ASP A 132 18.95 1.24 7.08
N GLY A 133 20.13 1.68 7.54
CA GLY A 133 21.37 1.57 6.81
C GLY A 133 21.29 2.33 5.47
N PRO A 134 22.32 2.21 4.60
CA PRO A 134 22.29 2.82 3.27
C PRO A 134 21.24 2.21 2.31
N GLY A 135 20.39 1.30 2.79
CA GLY A 135 19.45 0.49 1.99
C GLY A 135 18.23 1.24 1.45
N LEU A 136 18.13 2.54 1.74
CA LEU A 136 17.01 3.39 1.36
C LEU A 136 17.39 4.59 0.49
N GLN A 137 18.59 4.58 -0.09
CA GLN A 137 18.73 5.30 -1.34
C GLN A 137 17.92 4.51 -2.36
N LEU A 138 16.79 5.05 -2.79
CA LEU A 138 16.31 4.82 -4.15
C LEU A 138 17.48 5.25 -5.04
N THR A 139 18.43 4.35 -5.27
CA THR A 139 19.82 4.62 -5.74
C THR A 139 19.88 5.12 -7.17
N GLU A 140 18.75 5.54 -7.70
CA GLU A 140 18.55 5.79 -9.10
C GLU A 140 18.17 7.25 -9.27
N GLN A 141 19.22 8.07 -9.24
CA GLN A 141 19.20 9.45 -9.63
C GLN A 141 18.89 9.56 -11.14
N GLY A 142 18.14 10.58 -11.54
CA GLY A 142 17.88 10.86 -12.95
C GLY A 142 16.42 11.24 -13.26
N PRO A 143 16.11 11.56 -14.52
CA PRO A 143 14.78 11.97 -14.93
C PRO A 143 13.74 10.87 -14.71
N ALA A 144 12.55 11.26 -14.28
CA ALA A 144 11.37 10.41 -14.16
C ALA A 144 10.25 10.96 -15.08
N PRO A 145 9.36 10.11 -15.62
CA PRO A 145 9.33 8.66 -15.41
C PRO A 145 10.42 7.93 -16.22
N PHE A 146 10.67 6.66 -15.90
CA PHE A 146 11.68 5.82 -16.55
C PHE A 146 11.18 4.38 -16.71
N ARG A 147 11.86 3.55 -17.50
CA ARG A 147 11.57 2.11 -17.62
C ARG A 147 12.45 1.32 -16.68
N LEU A 148 12.00 0.12 -16.26
CA LEU A 148 12.78 -0.76 -15.40
C LEU A 148 14.16 -1.11 -16.01
N GLU A 149 14.23 -1.19 -17.34
CA GLU A 149 15.46 -1.49 -18.11
C GLU A 149 16.54 -0.43 -17.92
N ASP A 150 16.15 0.85 -17.77
CA ASP A 150 17.07 1.95 -17.50
C ASP A 150 17.66 1.87 -16.08
N ARG A 151 16.96 1.13 -15.22
CA ARG A 151 16.88 1.29 -13.77
C ARG A 151 16.70 -0.07 -13.04
N PRO A 152 17.52 -1.09 -13.35
CA PRO A 152 17.29 -2.46 -12.87
C PRO A 152 17.62 -2.65 -11.39
N GLY A 153 18.24 -1.65 -10.73
CA GLY A 153 18.54 -1.68 -9.30
C GLY A 153 17.28 -1.80 -8.44
N LEU A 154 16.13 -1.32 -8.94
CA LEU A 154 14.83 -1.46 -8.28
C LEU A 154 14.45 -2.92 -7.96
N LEU A 155 14.94 -3.90 -8.73
CA LEU A 155 14.71 -5.33 -8.47
C LEU A 155 15.41 -5.85 -7.21
N ARG A 156 16.36 -5.08 -6.66
CA ARG A 156 17.10 -5.39 -5.42
C ARG A 156 16.47 -4.77 -4.18
N LEU A 157 15.47 -3.91 -4.35
CA LEU A 157 14.72 -3.32 -3.24
C LEU A 157 13.78 -4.35 -2.62
N THR A 158 13.19 -3.99 -1.48
CA THR A 158 12.18 -4.81 -0.81
C THR A 158 11.06 -5.21 -1.79
N THR A 159 10.69 -6.49 -1.72
CA THR A 159 9.58 -7.03 -2.50
C THR A 159 8.22 -6.69 -1.90
N ALA A 160 8.18 -6.00 -0.75
CA ALA A 160 6.95 -5.57 -0.11
C ALA A 160 6.03 -4.80 -1.07
N ALA A 161 4.73 -5.07 -0.99
CA ALA A 161 3.75 -4.36 -1.77
C ALA A 161 3.48 -2.94 -1.23
N TRP A 162 3.70 -2.73 0.08
CA TRP A 162 3.34 -1.49 0.78
C TRP A 162 4.24 -0.28 0.51
N ASN A 163 5.45 -0.49 -0.03
CA ASN A 163 6.37 0.62 -0.36
C ASN A 163 6.18 1.15 -1.79
N LYS A 164 5.00 0.91 -2.37
CA LYS A 164 4.70 1.23 -3.76
C LYS A 164 3.25 1.70 -3.88
N THR A 165 3.05 2.68 -4.75
CA THR A 165 1.74 3.18 -5.17
C THR A 165 1.52 2.79 -6.63
N TYR A 166 0.39 2.15 -6.93
CA TYR A 166 0.12 1.54 -8.24
C TYR A 166 -1.07 2.21 -8.90
N ARG A 167 -0.96 2.61 -10.16
CA ARG A 167 -2.11 3.11 -10.93
C ARG A 167 -3.11 1.98 -11.10
N ARG A 168 -4.38 2.18 -10.71
CA ARG A 168 -5.38 1.10 -10.70
C ARG A 168 -5.62 0.53 -12.08
N GLU A 169 -5.72 1.39 -13.10
CA GLU A 169 -5.88 0.96 -14.50
C GLU A 169 -4.71 0.07 -14.96
N PHE A 170 -3.48 0.38 -14.54
CA PHE A 170 -2.32 -0.46 -14.81
C PHE A 170 -2.45 -1.83 -14.13
N VAL A 171 -2.84 -1.86 -12.85
CA VAL A 171 -3.06 -3.11 -12.09
C VAL A 171 -4.08 -4.01 -12.80
N GLU A 172 -5.17 -3.42 -13.32
CA GLU A 172 -6.20 -4.12 -14.09
C GLU A 172 -5.66 -4.63 -15.43
N ARG A 173 -5.04 -3.75 -16.23
CA ARG A 173 -4.48 -4.07 -17.56
C ARG A 173 -3.38 -5.14 -17.50
N ALA A 174 -2.53 -5.10 -16.47
CA ALA A 174 -1.45 -6.05 -16.26
C ALA A 174 -1.92 -7.36 -15.60
N GLY A 175 -3.18 -7.44 -15.16
CA GLY A 175 -3.75 -8.64 -14.54
C GLY A 175 -3.10 -9.02 -13.21
N LEU A 176 -2.59 -8.03 -12.45
CA LEU A 176 -1.87 -8.29 -11.21
C LEU A 176 -2.81 -8.79 -10.12
N ARG A 177 -2.47 -9.91 -9.48
CA ARG A 177 -3.21 -10.49 -8.35
C ARG A 177 -2.24 -11.12 -7.36
N PHE A 178 -2.56 -11.04 -6.08
CA PHE A 178 -1.82 -11.78 -5.07
C PHE A 178 -2.25 -13.25 -5.08
N PRO A 179 -1.33 -14.22 -5.15
CA PRO A 179 -1.69 -15.62 -4.94
C PRO A 179 -2.02 -15.88 -3.46
N PRO A 180 -2.71 -16.98 -3.14
CA PRO A 180 -2.80 -17.46 -1.76
C PRO A 180 -1.44 -17.99 -1.27
N GLY A 181 -1.27 -18.07 0.06
CA GLY A 181 -0.07 -18.63 0.70
C GLY A 181 0.87 -17.57 1.27
N HIS A 182 2.13 -17.94 1.45
CA HIS A 182 3.18 -17.06 2.01
C HIS A 182 3.94 -16.32 0.91
N HIS A 183 4.62 -15.23 1.30
CA HIS A 183 5.46 -14.42 0.41
C HIS A 183 4.71 -13.89 -0.83
N THR A 184 3.43 -13.55 -0.66
CA THR A 184 2.54 -13.13 -1.74
C THR A 184 3.02 -11.86 -2.45
N ASP A 185 3.89 -11.08 -1.83
CA ASP A 185 4.44 -9.85 -2.40
C ASP A 185 5.46 -10.12 -3.51
N ILE A 186 6.17 -11.25 -3.49
CA ILE A 186 7.12 -11.62 -4.55
C ILE A 186 6.41 -11.77 -5.91
N PRO A 187 5.37 -12.61 -6.05
CA PRO A 187 4.60 -12.77 -7.29
C PRO A 187 3.70 -11.57 -7.61
N TRP A 188 3.62 -10.56 -6.74
CA TRP A 188 3.00 -9.27 -7.03
C TRP A 188 4.01 -8.26 -7.58
N THR A 189 5.07 -8.00 -6.81
CA THR A 189 6.01 -6.90 -7.03
C THR A 189 6.86 -7.10 -8.27
N TYR A 190 7.40 -8.30 -8.51
CA TYR A 190 8.22 -8.51 -9.71
C TYR A 190 7.41 -8.35 -10.99
N PRO A 191 6.23 -8.99 -11.15
CA PRO A 191 5.37 -8.71 -12.29
C PRO A 191 4.97 -7.23 -12.39
N ALA A 192 4.65 -6.55 -11.29
CA ALA A 192 4.29 -5.14 -11.31
C ALA A 192 5.44 -4.28 -11.89
N LEU A 193 6.67 -4.45 -11.39
CA LEU A 193 7.83 -3.70 -11.87
C LEU A 193 8.19 -4.04 -13.32
N MET A 194 8.13 -5.32 -13.69
CA MET A 194 8.50 -5.76 -15.05
C MET A 194 7.45 -5.41 -16.11
N ARG A 195 6.18 -5.22 -15.72
CA ARG A 195 5.07 -4.87 -16.63
C ARG A 195 4.82 -3.36 -16.73
N ALA A 196 5.27 -2.58 -15.75
CA ALA A 196 5.13 -1.13 -15.76
C ALA A 196 5.88 -0.51 -16.94
N GLU A 197 5.22 0.38 -17.68
CA GLU A 197 5.85 1.14 -18.77
C GLU A 197 6.51 2.40 -18.23
N THR A 198 5.99 2.93 -17.12
CA THR A 198 6.48 4.14 -16.46
C THR A 198 6.63 3.93 -14.96
N LEU A 199 7.85 4.13 -14.48
CA LEU A 199 8.23 4.06 -13.07
C LEU A 199 8.72 5.42 -12.59
N ALA A 200 8.49 5.69 -11.32
CA ALA A 200 9.10 6.81 -10.60
C ALA A 200 9.51 6.38 -9.19
N THR A 201 10.32 7.21 -8.55
CA THR A 201 10.76 7.03 -7.15
C THR A 201 10.48 8.27 -6.31
N LEU A 202 10.20 8.08 -5.01
CA LEU A 202 9.99 9.10 -3.97
C LEU A 202 10.82 8.81 -2.72
#